data_AF-A0A1I7YVS3-F1
#
_entry.id   AF-A0A1I7YVS3-F1
#
_cell.length_a   1.000
_cell.length_b   1.000
_cell.length_c   1.000
_cell.angle_alpha   90.00
_cell.angle_beta   90.00
_cell.angle_gamma   90.00
#
_symmetry.space_group_name_H-M   'P 1'
#
loop_
_entity.id
_entity.type
_entity.pdbx_description
1 polymer ?
#
loop_
_entity_poly.entity_id
_entity_poly.type
_entity_poly.pdbx_seq_one_letter_code
_entity_poly.pdbx_strand_id
1 'polypeptide(L)' 'PAATTPATVVPGKPSDNGSSCVDTRDCKTYVKNGFCTNTWYTEEFRRKTCGKSCGLC' A
#
# COMPACT_ATOMS: atom_id res chain seq x y z
N PRO A 1 19.08 -37.95 4.34
CA PRO A 1 17.78 -37.26 4.56
C PRO A 1 18.06 -35.80 4.91
N ALA A 2 17.97 -34.91 3.93
CA ALA A 2 18.22 -33.47 4.10
C ALA A 2 16.89 -32.77 4.43
N ALA A 3 16.82 -32.10 5.58
CA ALA A 3 15.69 -31.29 5.99
C ALA A 3 15.73 -29.96 5.23
N THR A 4 14.92 -29.84 4.17
CA THR A 4 14.67 -28.56 3.51
C THR A 4 13.62 -27.80 4.32
N THR A 5 14.08 -26.83 5.08
CA THR A 5 13.23 -25.82 5.72
C THR A 5 12.37 -25.11 4.66
N PRO A 6 11.08 -24.84 4.93
CA PRO A 6 10.28 -23.98 4.08
C PRO A 6 10.79 -22.54 4.25
N ALA A 7 11.50 -22.04 3.23
CA ALA A 7 11.68 -20.61 3.10
C ALA A 7 10.28 -20.01 2.94
N THR A 8 9.82 -19.29 3.97
CA THR A 8 8.69 -18.37 3.88
C THR A 8 9.05 -17.31 2.85
N VAL A 9 8.80 -17.61 1.57
CA VAL A 9 8.60 -16.60 0.54
C VAL A 9 7.25 -15.97 0.85
N VAL A 10 7.27 -15.00 1.76
CA VAL A 10 6.31 -13.90 1.67
C VAL A 10 6.57 -13.31 0.29
N PRO A 11 5.58 -13.24 -0.63
CA PRO A 11 5.73 -12.44 -1.82
C PRO A 11 5.93 -11.01 -1.34
N GLY A 12 7.20 -10.61 -1.25
CA GLY A 12 7.58 -9.23 -1.10
C GLY A 12 6.93 -8.50 -2.25
N LYS A 13 5.84 -7.79 -1.91
CA LYS A 13 5.25 -6.63 -2.57
C LYS A 13 5.74 -6.48 -4.02
N PRO A 14 4.90 -6.70 -5.04
CA PRO A 14 5.29 -6.48 -6.42
C PRO A 14 5.99 -5.11 -6.54
N SER A 15 7.15 -5.16 -7.17
CA SER A 15 7.85 -4.03 -7.72
C SER A 15 6.86 -3.28 -8.62
N ASP A 16 6.18 -2.29 -8.03
CA ASP A 16 5.31 -1.35 -8.71
C ASP A 16 6.21 -0.51 -9.62
N ASN A 17 6.37 -1.00 -10.84
CA ASN A 17 6.94 -0.26 -11.93
C ASN A 17 5.89 0.79 -12.35
N GLY A 18 5.86 1.89 -11.59
CA GLY A 18 5.53 3.24 -12.05
C GLY A 18 4.09 3.55 -12.43
N SER A 19 3.21 3.83 -11.45
CA SER A 19 2.04 4.72 -11.67
C SER A 19 1.50 5.44 -10.43
N SER A 20 2.35 6.10 -9.63
CA SER A 20 1.97 7.11 -8.60
C SER A 20 1.39 6.62 -7.26
N CYS A 21 1.63 5.36 -6.88
CA CYS A 21 1.21 4.84 -5.58
C CYS A 21 2.30 4.95 -4.51
N VAL A 22 2.38 6.11 -3.85
CA VAL A 22 3.29 6.35 -2.73
C VAL A 22 2.51 6.36 -1.40
N ASP A 23 3.20 5.95 -0.33
CA ASP A 23 2.69 6.01 1.04
C ASP A 23 3.46 7.10 1.76
N THR A 24 2.75 8.16 2.16
CA THR A 24 3.32 9.21 3.01
C THR A 24 3.34 8.74 4.47
N ARG A 25 4.25 9.29 5.30
CA ARG A 25 4.35 8.91 6.72
C ARG A 25 3.04 9.11 7.48
N ASP A 26 2.25 10.10 7.08
CA ASP A 26 0.96 10.46 7.67
C ASP A 26 -0.18 9.50 7.27
N CYS A 27 0.11 8.57 6.37
CA CYS A 27 -0.90 7.72 5.79
C CYS A 27 -1.57 6.80 6.82
N LYS A 28 -0.82 6.32 7.81
CA LYS A 28 -1.37 5.56 8.95
C LYS A 28 -2.45 6.36 9.70
N THR A 29 -2.27 7.67 9.85
CA THR A 29 -3.25 8.55 10.49
C THR A 29 -4.41 8.82 9.53
N TYR A 30 -4.15 9.13 8.27
CA TYR A 30 -5.18 9.37 7.27
C TYR A 30 -6.10 8.17 7.06
N VAL A 31 -5.55 6.98 6.87
CA VAL A 31 -6.31 5.72 6.72
C VAL A 31 -7.18 5.48 7.96
N LYS A 32 -6.62 5.68 9.18
CA LYS A 32 -7.39 5.58 10.43
C LYS A 32 -8.55 6.56 10.52
N ASN A 33 -8.41 7.76 9.94
CA ASN A 33 -9.47 8.77 9.88
C ASN A 33 -10.42 8.59 8.68
N GLY A 34 -10.27 7.53 7.89
CA GLY A 34 -11.15 7.25 6.75
C GLY A 34 -10.75 7.99 5.46
N PHE A 35 -9.50 8.43 5.31
CA PHE A 35 -9.02 9.10 4.09
C PHE A 35 -9.27 8.29 2.81
N CYS A 36 -9.15 6.96 2.90
CA CYS A 36 -9.39 6.02 1.81
C CYS A 36 -10.87 5.87 1.42
N THR A 37 -11.81 6.33 2.26
CA THR A 37 -13.27 6.34 1.97
C THR A 37 -13.85 7.76 1.83
N ASN A 38 -13.12 8.77 2.27
CA ASN A 38 -13.42 10.19 2.07
C ASN A 38 -13.50 10.62 0.58
N THR A 39 -14.71 10.85 0.07
CA THR A 39 -15.00 11.27 -1.32
C THR A 39 -14.61 12.70 -1.63
N TRP A 40 -14.23 13.47 -0.60
CA TRP A 40 -13.76 14.84 -0.75
C TRP A 40 -12.38 14.91 -1.41
N TYR A 41 -11.58 13.84 -1.28
CA TYR A 41 -10.32 13.68 -1.99
C TYR A 41 -10.53 12.85 -3.26
N THR A 42 -9.94 13.30 -4.36
CA THR A 42 -9.94 12.53 -5.61
C THR A 42 -9.13 11.24 -5.44
N GLU A 43 -9.49 10.20 -6.19
CA GLU A 43 -8.71 8.95 -6.19
C GLU A 43 -7.23 9.19 -6.51
N GLU A 44 -6.92 10.12 -7.41
CA GLU A 44 -5.54 10.45 -7.76
C GLU A 44 -4.76 11.03 -6.56
N PHE A 45 -5.41 11.90 -5.78
CA PHE A 45 -4.81 12.46 -4.55
C PHE A 45 -4.61 11.37 -3.50
N ARG A 46 -5.56 10.45 -3.37
CA ARG A 46 -5.48 9.33 -2.43
C ARG A 46 -4.42 8.32 -2.83
N ARG A 47 -4.25 8.08 -4.13
CA ARG A 47 -3.18 7.24 -4.70
C ARG A 47 -1.80 7.87 -4.46
N LYS A 48 -1.67 9.18 -4.68
CA LYS A 48 -0.44 9.94 -4.44
C LYS A 48 -0.10 10.18 -2.96
N THR A 49 -1.07 10.07 -2.05
CA THR A 49 -0.82 10.27 -0.60
C THR A 49 -0.66 8.94 0.14
N CYS A 50 -1.53 7.99 -0.21
CA CYS A 50 -1.83 6.80 0.55
C CYS A 50 -2.22 5.60 -0.31
N GLY A 51 -1.80 5.55 -1.57
CA GLY A 51 -2.33 4.55 -2.52
C GLY A 51 -2.17 3.13 -2.02
N LYS A 52 -1.01 2.82 -1.42
CA LYS A 52 -0.72 1.50 -0.84
C LYS A 52 -1.53 1.19 0.42
N SER A 53 -1.56 2.11 1.38
CA SER A 53 -2.30 1.87 2.63
C SER A 53 -3.82 1.88 2.41
N CYS A 54 -4.30 2.53 1.34
CA CYS A 54 -5.68 2.50 0.93
C CYS A 54 -6.05 1.32 0.01
N GLY A 55 -5.08 0.51 -0.45
CA GLY A 55 -5.34 -0.57 -1.40
C GLY A 55 -5.78 -0.09 -2.80
N LEU A 56 -5.46 1.16 -3.15
CA LEU A 56 -5.69 1.76 -4.47
C LEU A 56 -4.52 1.45 -5.44
N CYS A 57 -3.47 0.82 -4.88
CA CYS A 57 -2.47 -0.08 -5.44
C CYS A 57 -2.24 -1.18 -4.37
#